data_AF-A0A6G3WJP3-F1
#
_entry.id   AF-A0A6G3WJP3-F1
#
_cell.length_a   1.000
_cell.length_b   1.000
_cell.length_c   1.000
_cell.angle_alpha   90.00
_cell.angle_beta   90.00
_cell.angle_gamma   90.00
#
_symmetry.space_group_name_H-M   'P 1'
#
loop_
_entity.id
_entity.type
_entity.pdbx_description
1 polymer ?
#
loop_
_entity_poly.entity_id
_entity_poly.type
_entity_poly.pdbx_seq_one_letter_code
_entity_poly.pdbx_strand_id
1 'polypeptide(L)'
;AAVDREAETYEVTFRATGRDGAPSTGWQADLKGHTGIASGLRFFPDLSSGSTTVRLPRGTYNLSADMLVDPAAPEKGADLINNPRFSVTGPTTVELDARTTRPVSFKVPDATATPTRAGMMYSLSTPETGITLWSDFTSFD
;
A
#
# COMPACT_ATOMS: atom_id res chain seq x y z
N ALA A 1 7.20 -35.82 21.86
CA ALA A 1 7.84 -34.53 21.51
C ALA A 1 6.95 -33.84 20.50
N ALA A 2 6.42 -32.65 20.83
CA ALA A 2 5.70 -31.82 19.86
C ALA A 2 6.75 -31.01 19.09
N VAL A 3 6.81 -31.18 17.78
CA VAL A 3 7.67 -30.38 16.91
C VAL A 3 6.89 -29.10 16.61
N ASP A 4 7.33 -27.97 17.17
CA ASP A 4 6.84 -26.66 16.76
C ASP A 4 7.39 -26.38 15.36
N ARG A 5 6.52 -26.44 14.35
CA ARG A 5 6.92 -26.11 12.97
C ARG A 5 6.79 -24.62 12.80
N GLU A 6 7.93 -23.94 12.60
CA GLU A 6 7.94 -22.53 12.23
C GLU A 6 7.02 -22.31 11.03
N ALA A 7 6.15 -21.30 11.13
CA ALA A 7 5.27 -20.91 10.04
C ALA A 7 6.09 -20.66 8.76
N GLU A 8 5.62 -21.18 7.62
CA GLU A 8 6.26 -20.94 6.33
C GLU A 8 6.33 -19.43 6.08
N THR A 9 7.54 -18.87 6.12
CA THR A 9 7.81 -17.42 6.01
C THR A 9 8.84 -17.17 4.94
N TYR A 10 8.73 -16.02 4.28
CA TYR A 10 9.59 -15.62 3.17
C TYR A 10 10.10 -14.21 3.36
N GLU A 11 11.33 -13.97 2.93
CA GLU A 11 11.90 -12.63 2.86
C GLU A 11 11.27 -11.86 1.70
N VAL A 12 10.65 -10.73 2.03
CA VAL A 12 10.09 -9.80 1.07
C VAL A 12 10.83 -8.49 1.18
N THR A 13 11.55 -8.12 0.13
CA THR A 13 12.27 -6.85 0.06
C THR A 13 11.38 -5.80 -0.57
N PHE A 14 11.25 -4.65 0.08
CA PHE A 14 10.56 -3.47 -0.43
C PHE A 14 11.60 -2.44 -0.87
N ARG A 15 11.41 -1.87 -2.05
CA ARG A 15 12.25 -0.79 -2.60
C ARG A 15 11.36 0.37 -2.99
N ALA A 16 11.69 1.56 -2.51
CA ALA A 16 10.90 2.77 -2.71
C ALA A 16 11.62 3.71 -3.67
N THR A 17 10.92 4.13 -4.73
CA THR A 17 11.43 5.03 -5.77
C THR A 17 10.54 6.27 -5.87
N GLY A 18 11.16 7.45 -5.88
CA GLY A 18 10.49 8.73 -6.03
C GLY A 18 10.14 9.05 -7.48
N ARG A 19 9.40 10.16 -7.70
CA ARG A 19 9.01 10.60 -9.05
C ARG A 19 10.20 10.99 -9.93
N ASP A 20 11.31 11.38 -9.31
CA ASP A 20 12.59 11.68 -9.95
C ASP A 20 13.39 10.42 -10.35
N GLY A 21 12.92 9.23 -9.95
CA GLY A 21 13.59 7.96 -10.19
C GLY A 21 14.72 7.64 -9.20
N ALA A 22 14.94 8.47 -8.17
CA ALA A 22 15.88 8.18 -7.09
C ALA A 22 15.23 7.35 -5.98
N PRO A 23 16.01 6.68 -5.11
CA PRO A 23 15.48 6.08 -3.89
C PRO A 23 14.72 7.11 -3.05
N SER A 24 13.53 6.75 -2.58
CA SER A 24 12.67 7.63 -1.79
C SER A 24 12.46 7.09 -0.39
N THR A 25 12.54 7.97 0.60
CA THR A 25 12.22 7.68 2.01
C THR A 25 10.81 8.17 2.40
N GLY A 26 10.03 8.67 1.43
CA GLY A 26 8.72 9.27 1.67
C GLY A 26 7.56 8.29 1.59
N TRP A 27 7.81 7.05 1.15
CA TRP A 27 6.79 6.02 1.05
C TRP A 27 6.41 5.46 2.42
N GLN A 28 5.12 5.17 2.60
CA GLN A 28 4.59 4.32 3.66
C GLN A 28 3.88 3.13 3.02
N ALA A 29 3.87 1.99 3.71
CA ALA A 29 3.20 0.78 3.24
C ALA A 29 2.51 0.03 4.39
N ASP A 30 1.35 -0.54 4.07
CA ASP A 30 0.50 -1.34 4.94
C ASP A 30 0.13 -2.64 4.23
N LEU A 31 0.48 -3.77 4.85
CA LEU A 31 0.11 -5.09 4.39
C LEU A 31 -0.88 -5.73 5.35
N LYS A 32 -2.05 -6.10 4.87
CA LYS A 32 -3.08 -6.84 5.62
C LYS A 32 -3.29 -8.22 5.03
N GLY A 33 -2.86 -9.25 5.73
CA GLY A 33 -3.03 -10.64 5.32
C GLY A 33 -4.49 -11.09 5.47
N HIS A 34 -5.02 -11.75 4.44
CA HIS A 34 -6.42 -12.17 4.37
C HIS A 34 -6.64 -13.62 3.98
N THR A 35 -5.58 -14.40 3.77
CA THR A 35 -5.67 -15.84 3.52
C THR A 35 -4.49 -16.58 4.15
N GLY A 36 -4.68 -17.88 4.40
CA GLY A 36 -3.61 -18.76 4.90
C GLY A 36 -3.07 -18.33 6.27
N ILE A 37 -1.78 -18.58 6.49
CA ILE A 37 -1.09 -18.23 7.75
C ILE A 37 -1.06 -16.72 7.99
N ALA A 38 -1.08 -15.93 6.91
CA ALA A 38 -1.10 -14.47 6.96
C ALA A 38 -2.42 -13.88 7.47
N SER A 39 -3.53 -14.64 7.49
CA SER A 39 -4.86 -14.10 7.77
C SER A 39 -4.94 -13.40 9.12
N GLY A 40 -5.41 -12.15 9.13
CA GLY A 40 -5.53 -11.32 10.33
C GLY A 40 -4.23 -10.65 10.79
N LEU A 41 -3.10 -10.94 10.13
CA LEU A 41 -1.82 -10.28 10.42
C LEU A 41 -1.68 -8.98 9.62
N ARG A 42 -1.01 -8.00 10.23
CA ARG A 42 -0.73 -6.69 9.62
C ARG A 42 0.73 -6.33 9.77
N PHE A 43 1.33 -5.76 8.72
CA PHE A 43 2.75 -5.41 8.68
C PHE A 43 2.95 -4.02 8.08
N PHE A 44 3.94 -3.29 8.60
CA PHE A 44 4.35 -1.97 8.13
C PHE A 44 5.85 -2.00 7.86
N PRO A 45 6.29 -2.20 6.60
CA PRO A 45 7.70 -2.13 6.25
C PRO A 45 8.28 -0.75 6.61
N ASP A 46 9.39 -0.71 7.33
CA ASP A 46 10.12 0.53 7.61
C ASP A 46 10.87 0.99 6.35
N LEU A 47 10.34 2.00 5.68
CA LEU A 47 10.89 2.57 4.45
C LEU A 47 11.69 3.86 4.70
N SER A 48 12.06 4.16 5.95
CA SER A 48 12.81 5.38 6.29
C SER A 48 14.20 5.46 5.63
N SER A 49 14.77 4.34 5.19
CA SER A 49 16.00 4.24 4.41
C SER A 49 15.77 4.08 2.89
N GLY A 50 14.51 4.02 2.45
CA GLY A 50 14.09 3.75 1.08
C GLY A 50 14.09 2.27 0.68
N SER A 51 14.55 1.36 1.54
CA SER A 51 14.39 -0.08 1.31
C SER A 51 14.48 -0.88 2.61
N THR A 52 13.71 -1.96 2.70
CA THR A 52 13.74 -2.87 3.84
C THR A 52 13.37 -4.28 3.44
N THR A 53 13.81 -5.27 4.22
CA THR A 53 13.42 -6.67 4.05
C THR A 53 12.62 -7.10 5.26
N VAL A 54 11.42 -7.64 5.03
CA VAL A 54 10.51 -8.12 6.07
C VAL A 54 10.28 -9.62 5.88
N ARG A 55 10.31 -10.39 6.96
CA ARG A 55 9.88 -11.79 6.94
C ARG A 55 8.36 -11.86 7.04
N LEU A 56 7.71 -12.27 5.96
CA LEU A 56 6.25 -12.37 5.87
C LEU A 56 5.82 -13.83 5.79
N PRO A 57 4.79 -14.26 6.54
CA PRO A 57 4.17 -15.57 6.36
C PRO A 57 3.67 -15.81 4.93
N ARG A 58 3.64 -17.07 4.50
CA ARG A 58 2.96 -17.45 3.27
C ARG A 58 1.48 -17.05 3.37
N GLY A 59 1.00 -16.38 2.33
CA GLY A 59 -0.41 -16.00 2.23
C GLY A 59 -0.64 -14.91 1.21
N THR A 60 -1.89 -14.46 1.13
CA THR A 60 -2.28 -13.30 0.31
C THR A 60 -2.55 -12.11 1.21
N TYR A 61 -2.08 -10.97 0.76
CA TYR A 61 -2.17 -9.68 1.43
C TYR A 61 -2.89 -8.69 0.54
N ASN A 62 -3.61 -7.75 1.16
CA ASN A 62 -3.73 -6.44 0.55
C ASN A 62 -2.43 -5.69 0.86
N LEU A 63 -1.76 -5.18 -0.17
CA LEU A 63 -0.67 -4.22 -0.07
C LEU A 63 -1.22 -2.84 -0.47
N SER A 64 -1.16 -1.88 0.44
CA SER A 64 -1.42 -0.47 0.16
C SER A 64 -0.17 0.33 0.48
N ALA A 65 0.19 1.27 -0.38
CA ALA A 65 1.29 2.18 -0.15
C ALA A 65 0.94 3.57 -0.67
N ASP A 66 1.45 4.58 0.00
CA ASP A 66 1.26 5.97 -0.36
C ASP A 66 2.52 6.80 -0.11
N MET A 67 2.64 7.90 -0.86
CA MET A 67 3.70 8.89 -0.71
C MET A 67 3.13 10.26 -1.04
N LEU A 68 3.21 11.20 -0.10
CA LEU A 68 2.88 12.60 -0.37
C LEU A 68 3.84 13.18 -1.40
N VAL A 69 3.32 13.96 -2.34
CA VAL A 69 4.15 14.71 -3.30
C VAL A 69 5.06 15.69 -2.57
N ASP A 70 4.54 16.31 -1.52
CA ASP A 70 5.26 17.23 -0.65
C ASP A 70 4.75 17.04 0.79
N PRO A 71 5.54 16.48 1.71
CA PRO A 71 5.14 16.30 3.11
C PRO A 71 4.81 17.61 3.83
N ALA A 72 5.37 18.74 3.39
CA ALA A 72 5.08 20.07 3.94
C ALA A 72 3.84 20.72 3.31
N ALA A 73 3.34 20.18 2.20
CA ALA A 73 2.17 20.65 1.45
C ALA A 73 1.31 19.47 0.97
N PRO A 74 0.61 18.76 1.88
CA PRO A 74 -0.16 17.55 1.54
C PRO A 74 -1.25 17.78 0.48
N GLU A 75 -1.70 19.03 0.32
CA GLU A 75 -2.63 19.45 -0.71
C GLU A 75 -2.07 19.30 -2.13
N LYS A 76 -0.75 19.18 -2.32
CA LYS A 76 -0.16 18.88 -3.64
C LYS A 76 -0.40 17.45 -4.11
N GLY A 77 -1.08 16.64 -3.28
CA GLY A 77 -1.53 15.30 -3.61
C GLY A 77 -0.58 14.20 -3.14
N ALA A 78 -0.93 12.97 -3.48
CA ALA A 78 -0.20 11.77 -3.13
C ALA A 78 -0.11 10.80 -4.31
N ASP A 79 0.95 10.00 -4.34
CA ASP A 79 1.06 8.80 -5.14
C ASP A 79 0.53 7.61 -4.34
N LEU A 80 -0.25 6.75 -4.99
CA LEU A 80 -0.87 5.58 -4.36
C LEU A 80 -0.57 4.33 -5.19
N ILE A 81 -0.20 3.25 -4.50
CA ILE A 81 -0.07 1.92 -5.08
C ILE A 81 -0.91 0.97 -4.23
N ASN A 82 -1.83 0.26 -4.85
CA ASN A 82 -2.67 -0.73 -4.17
C ASN A 82 -2.65 -2.05 -4.95
N ASN A 83 -2.32 -3.14 -4.26
CA ASN A 83 -2.41 -4.50 -4.77
C ASN A 83 -3.20 -5.37 -3.79
N PRO A 84 -4.51 -5.55 -4.03
CA PRO A 84 -5.36 -6.30 -3.09
C PRO A 84 -5.10 -7.80 -2.98
N ARG A 85 -4.32 -8.38 -3.90
CA ARG A 85 -4.05 -9.82 -3.98
C ARG A 85 -2.54 -10.11 -4.05
N PHE A 86 -1.73 -9.32 -3.35
CA PHE A 86 -0.29 -9.55 -3.26
C PHE A 86 -0.02 -10.92 -2.61
N SER A 87 0.54 -11.85 -3.36
CA SER A 87 0.72 -13.24 -2.92
C SER A 87 2.18 -13.50 -2.55
N VAL A 88 2.40 -13.89 -1.30
CA VAL A 88 3.71 -14.33 -0.81
C VAL A 88 3.75 -15.85 -0.85
N THR A 89 4.47 -16.39 -1.84
CA THR A 89 4.61 -17.84 -2.07
C THR A 89 6.07 -18.29 -2.10
N GLY A 90 7.00 -17.35 -1.95
CA GLY A 90 8.44 -17.46 -2.04
C GLY A 90 9.09 -16.10 -1.75
N PRO A 91 10.43 -16.02 -1.67
CA PRO A 91 11.13 -14.74 -1.58
C PRO A 91 10.81 -13.86 -2.79
N THR A 92 10.57 -12.57 -2.56
CA THR A 92 10.20 -11.66 -3.65
C THR A 92 10.63 -10.22 -3.35
N THR A 93 10.64 -9.39 -4.38
CA THR A 93 10.87 -7.94 -4.26
C THR A 93 9.61 -7.19 -4.69
N VAL A 94 9.22 -6.19 -3.89
CA VAL A 94 8.13 -5.25 -4.15
C VAL A 94 8.75 -3.91 -4.49
N GLU A 95 8.47 -3.42 -5.71
CA GLU A 95 8.87 -2.11 -6.17
C GLU A 95 7.72 -1.11 -5.93
N LEU A 96 7.93 -0.16 -5.03
CA LEU A 96 7.05 0.99 -4.81
C LEU A 96 7.61 2.16 -5.62
N ASP A 97 7.25 2.22 -6.90
CA ASP A 97 7.79 3.20 -7.85
C ASP A 97 6.75 4.26 -8.22
N ALA A 98 6.99 5.49 -7.77
CA ALA A 98 6.09 6.61 -8.01
C ALA A 98 5.93 6.94 -9.51
N ARG A 99 6.87 6.55 -10.38
CA ARG A 99 6.76 6.77 -11.82
C ARG A 99 5.70 5.87 -12.49
N THR A 100 5.25 4.84 -11.77
CA THR A 100 4.18 3.94 -12.24
C THR A 100 2.79 4.45 -11.91
N THR A 101 2.66 5.45 -11.02
CA THR A 101 1.38 6.08 -10.72
C THR A 101 0.91 6.94 -11.88
N ARG A 102 -0.38 7.27 -11.89
CA ARG A 102 -0.98 8.12 -12.92
C ARG A 102 -1.92 9.13 -12.25
N PRO A 103 -1.99 10.36 -12.78
CA PRO A 103 -2.90 11.35 -12.25
C PRO A 103 -4.35 10.88 -12.40
N VAL A 104 -5.14 11.06 -11.34
CA VAL A 104 -6.58 10.85 -11.35
C VAL A 104 -7.24 12.22 -11.25
N SER A 105 -8.05 12.56 -12.24
CA SER A 105 -8.86 13.78 -12.25
C SER A 105 -10.33 13.41 -12.33
N PHE A 106 -11.20 14.11 -11.61
CA PHE A 106 -12.65 13.95 -11.71
C PHE A 106 -13.31 15.34 -11.77
N LYS A 107 -14.57 15.36 -12.22
CA LYS A 107 -15.42 16.54 -12.18
C LYS A 107 -16.68 16.20 -11.40
N VAL A 108 -17.12 17.12 -10.55
CA VAL A 108 -18.42 17.01 -9.90
C VAL A 108 -19.54 17.36 -10.91
N PRO A 109 -20.76 16.83 -10.76
CA PRO A 109 -21.85 17.07 -11.71
C PRO A 109 -22.26 18.54 -11.87
N ASP A 110 -22.16 19.32 -10.79
CA ASP A 110 -22.44 20.76 -10.80
C ASP A 110 -21.17 21.55 -11.14
N ALA A 111 -21.14 22.16 -12.32
CA ALA A 111 -19.98 22.93 -12.79
C ALA A 111 -19.70 24.22 -11.97
N THR A 112 -20.64 24.65 -11.12
CA THR A 112 -20.47 25.80 -10.22
C THR A 112 -20.04 25.41 -8.81
N ALA A 113 -20.03 24.11 -8.49
CA ALA A 113 -19.63 23.61 -7.19
C ALA A 113 -18.09 23.51 -7.06
N THR A 114 -17.59 23.90 -5.89
CA THR A 114 -16.20 23.65 -5.49
C THR A 114 -16.09 22.25 -4.89
N PRO A 115 -15.31 21.33 -5.48
CA PRO A 115 -15.03 20.05 -4.85
C PRO A 115 -14.26 20.30 -3.54
N THR A 116 -14.73 19.73 -2.43
CA THR A 116 -14.06 19.85 -1.12
C THR A 116 -13.44 18.54 -0.65
N ARG A 117 -13.85 17.41 -1.27
CA ARG A 117 -13.34 16.09 -0.93
C ARG A 117 -13.56 15.08 -2.05
N ALA A 118 -12.62 14.17 -2.15
CA ALA A 118 -12.69 12.96 -2.96
C ALA A 118 -11.98 11.85 -2.23
N GLY A 119 -12.18 10.62 -2.69
CA GLY A 119 -11.45 9.51 -2.15
C GLY A 119 -11.59 8.28 -3.00
N MET A 120 -10.69 7.34 -2.77
CA MET A 120 -10.74 6.01 -3.34
C MET A 120 -11.08 5.05 -2.20
N MET A 121 -12.03 4.16 -2.44
CA MET A 121 -12.37 3.09 -1.52
C MET A 121 -12.19 1.76 -2.22
N TYR A 122 -11.60 0.82 -1.50
CA TYR A 122 -11.56 -0.58 -1.88
C TYR A 122 -12.13 -1.43 -0.74
N SER A 123 -12.96 -2.39 -1.10
CA SER A 123 -13.48 -3.40 -0.18
C SER A 123 -13.16 -4.79 -0.70
N LEU A 124 -12.54 -5.60 0.16
CA LEU A 124 -12.39 -7.03 -0.01
C LEU A 124 -13.27 -7.72 1.02
N SER A 125 -14.16 -8.59 0.55
CA SER A 125 -14.87 -9.54 1.40
C SER A 125 -14.42 -10.94 1.06
N THR A 126 -14.01 -11.68 2.07
CA THR A 126 -13.74 -13.11 2.03
C THR A 126 -14.60 -13.79 3.10
N PRO A 127 -14.82 -15.11 3.05
CA PRO A 127 -15.48 -15.82 4.15
C PRO A 127 -14.79 -15.62 5.50
N GLU A 128 -13.47 -15.44 5.51
CA GLU A 128 -12.65 -15.36 6.72
C GLU A 128 -12.45 -13.92 7.25
N THR A 129 -12.46 -12.91 6.37
CA THR A 129 -12.19 -11.52 6.73
C THR A 129 -12.81 -10.50 5.78
N GLY A 130 -13.08 -9.30 6.30
CA GLY A 130 -13.45 -8.11 5.54
C GLY A 130 -12.38 -7.03 5.68
N ILE A 131 -11.86 -6.54 4.55
CA ILE A 131 -10.93 -5.40 4.50
C ILE A 131 -11.61 -4.27 3.75
N THR A 132 -11.84 -3.15 4.42
CA THR A 132 -12.14 -1.88 3.77
C THR A 132 -10.95 -0.95 3.94
N LEU A 133 -10.49 -0.41 2.82
CA LEU A 133 -9.44 0.58 2.75
C LEU A 133 -10.00 1.79 2.03
N TRP A 134 -9.67 2.95 2.56
CA TRP A 134 -10.12 4.19 1.99
C TRP A 134 -9.01 5.23 2.16
N SER A 135 -8.84 6.02 1.12
CA SER A 135 -7.93 7.16 1.06
C SER A 135 -8.75 8.38 0.66
N ASP A 136 -8.68 9.48 1.41
CA ASP A 136 -9.18 10.78 0.97
C ASP A 136 -8.13 11.70 0.40
N PHE A 137 -8.62 12.57 -0.46
CA PHE A 137 -7.96 13.76 -0.94
C PHE A 137 -8.88 14.92 -0.60
N THR A 138 -8.31 15.98 -0.04
CA THR A 138 -9.02 17.21 0.31
C THR A 138 -8.57 18.39 -0.55
N SER A 139 -7.71 18.16 -1.53
CA SER A 139 -7.16 19.18 -2.41
C SER A 139 -7.61 19.01 -3.85
N PHE A 140 -8.10 20.11 -4.43
CA PHE A 140 -8.69 20.20 -5.77
C PHE A 140 -8.22 21.44 -6.53
N ASP A 141 -7.15 22.08 -6.06
CA ASP A 141 -6.56 23.30 -6.62
C ASP A 141 -5.51 22.99 -7.71
#